data_AF-O61597-F1
#
_entry.id   AF-O61597-F1
#
_cell.length_a   1.000
_cell.length_b   1.000
_cell.length_c   1.000
_cell.angle_alpha   90.00
_cell.angle_beta   90.00
_cell.angle_gamma   90.00
#
_symmetry.space_group_name_H-M   'P 1'
#
loop_
_entity.id
_entity.type
_entity.pdbx_description
1 polymer ?
#
loop_
_entity_poly.entity_id
_entity_poly.type
_entity_poly.pdbx_seq_one_letter_code
_entity_poly.pdbx_strand_id
1 'polypeptide(L)'
;EDIFTLDAETTANFRDKIDELFEESNHPEDQARMFIDGSAYYDVEDKNGDWVRILCEYGDLILIPAKTSFRFTTTPQNFVKMRKFFKEKEE
;
A
#
# COMPACT_ATOMS: atom_id res chain seq x y z
N GLU A 1 -15.24 -2.03 3.50
CA GLU A 1 -14.26 -1.63 2.47
C GLU A 1 -14.18 -0.12 2.38
N ASP A 2 -13.13 0.43 1.78
CA ASP A 2 -12.93 1.87 1.56
C ASP A 2 -12.10 2.12 0.29
N ILE A 3 -12.15 3.34 -0.27
CA ILE A 3 -11.33 3.77 -1.40
C ILE A 3 -10.24 4.72 -0.92
N PHE A 4 -8.99 4.36 -1.20
CA PHE A 4 -7.84 5.21 -0.98
C PHE A 4 -7.33 5.75 -2.32
N THR A 5 -7.14 7.06 -2.40
CA THR A 5 -6.51 7.73 -3.55
C THR A 5 -5.31 8.51 -3.03
N LEU A 6 -4.17 8.37 -3.70
CA LEU A 6 -2.99 9.20 -3.47
C LEU A 6 -2.50 9.71 -4.83
N ASP A 7 -2.48 11.02 -4.95
CA ASP A 7 -2.30 11.73 -6.20
C ASP A 7 -1.50 13.02 -5.95
N ALA A 8 -0.37 13.20 -6.63
CA ALA A 8 0.45 14.39 -6.50
C ALA A 8 -0.26 15.69 -6.90
N GLU A 9 -1.28 15.62 -7.76
CA GLU A 9 -2.00 16.81 -8.22
C GLU A 9 -3.09 17.24 -7.24
N THR A 10 -3.79 16.28 -6.64
CA THR A 10 -5.01 16.56 -5.84
C THR A 10 -4.86 16.32 -4.35
N THR A 11 -3.87 15.53 -3.92
CA THR A 11 -3.68 15.25 -2.49
C THR A 11 -2.89 16.36 -1.82
N ALA A 12 -3.52 17.07 -0.87
CA ALA A 12 -2.82 18.01 -0.01
C ALA A 12 -1.70 17.30 0.76
N ASN A 13 -0.53 17.94 0.85
CA ASN A 13 0.67 17.40 1.50
C ASN A 13 1.10 16.02 0.95
N PHE A 14 0.97 15.81 -0.36
CA PHE A 14 1.36 14.55 -1.02
C PHE A 14 2.77 14.07 -0.63
N ARG A 15 3.76 14.99 -0.59
CA ARG A 15 5.15 14.65 -0.26
C ARG A 15 5.27 14.11 1.16
N ASP A 16 4.77 14.85 2.15
CA ASP A 16 4.80 14.43 3.55
C ASP A 16 4.10 13.07 3.74
N LYS A 17 3.00 12.84 3.01
CA LYS A 17 2.26 11.58 3.05
C LYS A 17 3.01 10.42 2.40
N ILE A 18 3.72 10.66 1.29
CA ILE A 18 4.59 9.65 0.69
C ILE A 18 5.76 9.31 1.62
N ASP A 19 6.35 10.32 2.25
CA ASP A 19 7.45 10.14 3.20
C ASP A 19 6.96 9.29 4.40
N GLU A 20 5.80 9.60 4.97
CA GLU A 20 5.17 8.81 6.03
C GLU A 20 4.88 7.36 5.59
N LEU A 21 4.35 7.17 4.38
CA LEU A 21 4.02 5.83 3.88
C LEU A 21 5.25 4.99 3.52
N PHE A 22 6.40 5.64 3.28
CA PHE A 22 7.65 4.97 2.97
C PHE A 22 8.45 4.59 4.23
N GLU A 23 8.06 5.09 5.40
CA GLU A 23 8.54 4.58 6.67
C GLU A 23 8.08 3.14 6.89
N GLU A 24 8.96 2.33 7.48
CA GLU A 24 8.66 0.93 7.77
C GLU A 24 7.47 0.82 8.73
N SER A 25 6.47 0.03 8.33
CA SER A 25 5.26 -0.20 9.09
C SER A 25 4.91 -1.69 9.13
N ASN A 26 4.18 -2.10 10.17
CA ASN A 26 3.51 -3.38 10.21
C ASN A 26 2.13 -3.22 10.85
N HIS A 27 1.22 -4.13 10.54
CA HIS A 27 -0.12 -4.12 11.11
C HIS A 27 -0.45 -5.47 11.75
N PRO A 28 -1.23 -5.50 12.84
CA PRO A 28 -1.63 -6.74 13.51
C PRO A 28 -2.64 -7.56 12.69
N GLU A 29 -3.20 -6.99 11.63
CA GLU A 29 -4.17 -7.62 10.75
C GLU A 29 -3.63 -7.71 9.31
N ASP A 30 -4.19 -8.64 8.53
CA ASP A 30 -3.89 -8.78 7.12
C ASP A 30 -4.37 -7.55 6.35
N GLN A 31 -3.60 -7.13 5.34
CA GLN A 31 -3.98 -6.05 4.45
C GLN A 31 -4.28 -6.57 3.06
N ALA A 32 -5.55 -6.47 2.64
CA ALA A 32 -5.96 -6.74 1.26
C ALA A 32 -6.23 -5.43 0.51
N ARG A 33 -5.60 -5.24 -0.65
CA ARG A 33 -5.69 -4.03 -1.48
C ARG A 33 -5.85 -4.42 -2.94
N MET A 34 -6.93 -3.97 -3.57
CA MET A 34 -7.13 -4.08 -5.02
C MET A 34 -6.79 -2.75 -5.68
N PHE A 35 -5.92 -2.78 -6.67
CA PHE A 35 -5.55 -1.62 -7.47
C PHE A 35 -6.59 -1.41 -8.57
N ILE A 36 -7.25 -0.25 -8.51
CA ILE A 36 -8.36 0.08 -9.41
C ILE A 36 -8.04 1.27 -10.33
N ASP A 37 -6.92 1.94 -10.09
CA ASP A 37 -6.31 2.92 -11.00
C ASP A 37 -4.86 3.22 -10.57
N GLY A 38 -4.05 3.74 -11.49
CA GLY A 38 -2.64 4.08 -11.23
C GLY A 38 -1.77 2.89 -10.80
N SER A 39 -0.67 3.19 -10.11
CA SER A 39 0.34 2.19 -9.76
C SER A 39 1.17 2.58 -8.53
N ALA A 40 1.63 1.59 -7.79
CA ALA A 40 2.49 1.79 -6.63
C ALA A 40 3.47 0.62 -6.42
N TYR A 41 4.48 0.87 -5.60
CA TYR A 41 5.38 -0.14 -5.07
C TYR A 41 5.03 -0.48 -3.62
N TYR A 42 4.99 -1.77 -3.33
CA TYR A 42 5.12 -2.29 -1.98
C TYR A 42 6.51 -2.90 -1.82
N ASP A 43 7.29 -2.42 -0.86
CA ASP A 43 8.46 -3.16 -0.41
C ASP A 43 8.01 -3.99 0.80
N VAL A 44 8.24 -5.29 0.76
CA VAL A 44 7.87 -6.24 1.82
C VAL A 44 9.12 -6.99 2.25
N GLU A 45 9.31 -7.15 3.55
CA GLU A 45 10.43 -7.90 4.11
C GLU A 45 10.19 -9.41 3.92
N ASP A 46 11.18 -10.11 3.39
CA ASP A 46 11.15 -11.57 3.25
C ASP A 46 11.54 -12.29 4.55
N LYS A 47 11.64 -13.61 4.52
CA LYS A 47 11.99 -14.40 5.72
C LYS A 47 13.44 -14.23 6.19
N ASN A 48 14.31 -13.67 5.36
CA ASN A 48 15.71 -13.43 5.64
C ASN A 48 15.98 -11.99 6.09
N GLY A 49 14.95 -11.14 6.08
CA GLY A 49 15.07 -9.71 6.38
C GLY A 49 15.41 -8.85 5.15
N ASP A 50 15.34 -9.43 3.95
CA ASP A 50 15.64 -8.72 2.71
C ASP A 50 14.37 -8.06 2.15
N TRP A 51 14.51 -6.84 1.63
CA TRP A 51 13.41 -6.11 1.01
C TRP A 51 13.12 -6.61 -0.40
N VAL A 52 11.88 -7.04 -0.64
CA VAL A 52 11.37 -7.39 -1.97
C VAL A 52 10.39 -6.32 -2.44
N ARG A 53 10.70 -5.69 -3.57
CA ARG A 53 9.82 -4.70 -4.22
C ARG A 53 8.81 -5.39 -5.14
N ILE A 54 7.54 -5.10 -4.92
CA ILE A 54 6.39 -5.57 -5.70
C ILE A 54 5.80 -4.36 -6.40
N LEU A 55 5.78 -4.37 -7.73
CA LEU A 55 5.01 -3.42 -8.55
C LEU A 55 3.56 -3.91 -8.58
N CYS A 56 2.64 -3.03 -8.19
CA CYS A 56 1.21 -3.28 -8.29
C CYS A 56 0.56 -2.25 -9.21
N GLU A 57 -0.20 -2.73 -10.18
CA GLU A 57 -0.86 -1.93 -11.22
C GLU A 57 -2.36 -2.26 -11.28
N TYR A 58 -3.09 -1.59 -12.16
CA TYR A 58 -4.52 -1.82 -12.35
C TYR A 58 -4.85 -3.31 -12.52
N GLY A 59 -5.80 -3.80 -11.72
CA GLY A 59 -6.23 -5.20 -11.77
C GLY A 59 -5.54 -6.10 -10.74
N ASP A 60 -4.47 -5.64 -10.11
CA ASP A 60 -3.76 -6.43 -9.11
C ASP A 60 -4.45 -6.40 -7.75
N LEU A 61 -4.49 -7.56 -7.09
CA LEU A 61 -4.89 -7.73 -5.70
C LEU A 61 -3.67 -8.21 -4.90
N ILE A 62 -3.22 -7.39 -3.96
CA ILE A 62 -2.16 -7.78 -3.02
C ILE A 62 -2.77 -8.08 -1.64
N LEU A 63 -2.26 -9.13 -1.00
CA LEU A 63 -2.55 -9.47 0.38
C LEU A 63 -1.25 -9.55 1.17
N ILE A 64 -1.04 -8.60 2.08
CA ILE A 64 0.12 -8.56 2.98
C ILE A 64 -0.30 -9.19 4.32
N PRO A 65 0.31 -10.30 4.76
CA PRO A 65 -0.04 -10.94 6.01
C PRO A 65 0.21 -10.06 7.24
N ALA A 66 -0.58 -10.27 8.28
CA ALA A 66 -0.39 -9.66 9.58
C ALA A 66 1.07 -9.79 10.07
N LYS A 67 1.57 -8.72 10.73
CA LYS A 67 2.90 -8.61 11.31
C LYS A 67 4.06 -8.72 10.31
N THR A 68 3.79 -8.58 9.01
CA THR A 68 4.82 -8.45 7.99
C THR A 68 5.24 -6.98 7.92
N SER A 69 6.54 -6.70 7.96
CA SER A 69 7.07 -5.35 7.69
C SER A 69 6.91 -5.01 6.22
N PHE A 70 6.35 -3.83 5.96
CA PHE A 70 6.17 -3.29 4.63
C PHE A 70 6.35 -1.78 4.64
N ARG A 71 6.65 -1.23 3.47
CA ARG A 71 6.54 0.21 3.19
C ARG A 71 5.95 0.41 1.81
N PHE A 72 5.41 1.59 1.58
CA PHE A 72 4.64 1.91 0.39
C PHE A 72 5.15 3.18 -0.26
N THR A 73 5.21 3.21 -1.58
CA THR A 73 5.42 4.45 -2.33
C THR A 73 4.74 4.39 -3.69
N THR A 74 4.37 5.55 -4.23
CA THR A 74 3.89 5.59 -5.61
C THR A 74 5.02 5.30 -6.60
N THR A 75 4.65 4.80 -7.78
CA THR A 75 5.57 4.79 -8.92
C THR A 75 5.85 6.24 -9.39
N PRO A 76 6.81 6.49 -10.30
CA PRO A 76 7.07 7.84 -10.83
C PRO A 76 5.86 8.55 -11.47
N GLN A 77 4.78 7.83 -11.78
CA GLN A 77 3.48 8.36 -12.17
C GLN A 77 2.79 9.17 -11.06
N ASN A 78 3.23 9.03 -9.80
CA ASN A 78 2.74 9.75 -8.61
C ASN A 78 1.22 9.67 -8.39
N PHE A 79 0.59 8.61 -8.88
CA PHE A 79 -0.85 8.42 -8.81
C PHE A 79 -1.19 6.95 -8.57
N VAL A 80 -2.08 6.71 -7.61
CA VAL A 80 -2.62 5.39 -7.30
C VAL A 80 -4.01 5.52 -6.68
N LYS A 81 -4.89 4.61 -7.06
CA LYS A 81 -6.19 4.42 -6.46
C LYS A 81 -6.42 2.96 -6.16
N MET A 82 -6.76 2.66 -4.91
CA MET A 82 -6.93 1.31 -4.42
C MET A 82 -8.21 1.16 -3.60
N ARG A 83 -8.84 0.00 -3.70
CA ARG A 83 -9.88 -0.45 -2.78
C ARG A 83 -9.23 -1.22 -1.63
N LYS A 84 -9.51 -0.79 -0.41
CA LYS A 84 -9.05 -1.41 0.83
C LYS A 84 -10.14 -2.34 1.36
N PHE A 85 -9.79 -3.61 1.56
CA PHE A 85 -10.63 -4.56 2.27
C PHE A 85 -10.15 -4.68 3.71
N PHE A 86 -11.12 -4.89 4.60
CA PHE A 86 -10.92 -5.05 6.04
C PHE A 86 -11.70 -6.30 6.46
N LYS A 87 -11.19 -7.05 7.44
CA LYS A 87 -11.96 -8.14 8.05
C LYS A 87 -13.13 -7.53 8.82
N GLU A 88 -14.27 -8.21 8.82
CA GLU A 88 -15.36 -7.87 9.73
C GLU A 88 -14.88 -8.05 11.17
N LYS A 89 -15.18 -7.09 12.04
CA LYS A 89 -14.92 -7.26 13.47
C LYS A 89 -15.98 -8.22 14.01
N GLU A 90 -15.54 -9.34 14.57
CA GLU A 90 -16.41 -10.15 15.42
C GLU A 90 -16.75 -9.31 16.67
N GLU A 91 -18.05 -9.06 16.91
CA GLU A 91 -18.55 -8.36 18.11
C GLU A 91 -18.41 -9.20 19.38
#